data_AF-A0A2J7ZVG8-F1
#
_entry.id   AF-A0A2J7ZVG8-F1
#
_cell.length_a   1.000
_cell.length_b   1.000
_cell.length_c   1.000
_cell.angle_alpha   90.00
_cell.angle_beta   90.00
_cell.angle_gamma   90.00
#
_symmetry.space_group_name_H-M   'P 1'
#
loop_
_entity.id
_entity.type
_entity.pdbx_description
1 polymer ?
#
loop_
_entity_poly.entity_id
_entity_poly.type
_entity_poly.pdbx_seq_one_letter_code
_entity_poly.pdbx_strand_id
1 'polypeptide(L)'
;MWCRPARQASSSVLGLDRIVLPIHQGVHWTCAVVDIQGKAVRYYDSLMGEDAVLARHLLRWVEDESADKLKQRWDTSKWAIEFPKNIPRQRNGCDCGVFAIMFADRLGLGVPFDFDQVVEAIRWT
;
A
#
# COMPACT_ATOMS: atom_id res chain seq x y z
N MET A 1 7.53 25.87 -13.22
CA MET A 1 7.97 25.42 -11.89
C MET A 1 8.17 23.91 -11.99
N TRP A 2 9.38 23.45 -12.26
CA TRP A 2 9.68 22.02 -12.34
C TRP A 2 9.98 21.53 -10.93
N CYS A 3 9.22 20.54 -10.44
CA CYS A 3 9.58 19.83 -9.22
C CYS A 3 11.01 19.30 -9.38
N ARG A 4 11.86 19.56 -8.38
CA ARG A 4 13.19 18.96 -8.31
C ARG A 4 13.05 17.44 -8.42
N PRO A 5 13.99 16.73 -9.09
CA PRO A 5 13.97 15.28 -9.07
C PRO A 5 13.98 14.82 -7.61
N ALA A 6 13.02 13.97 -7.25
CA ALA A 6 12.98 13.34 -5.94
C ALA A 6 14.35 12.66 -5.74
N ARG A 7 15.13 13.13 -4.76
CA ARG A 7 16.36 12.45 -4.38
C ARG A 7 15.96 11.05 -3.96
N GLN A 8 16.52 10.03 -4.62
CA GLN A 8 16.29 8.65 -4.23
C GLN A 8 16.89 8.47 -2.82
N ALA A 9 16.03 8.20 -1.83
CA ALA A 9 16.41 8.18 -0.42
C ALA A 9 17.36 7.02 -0.06
N SER A 10 17.38 5.96 -0.87
CA SER A 10 18.18 4.75 -0.67
C SER A 10 18.65 4.18 -2.00
N SER A 11 19.80 3.48 -2.01
CA SER A 11 20.30 2.74 -3.17
C SER A 11 19.41 1.55 -3.58
N SER A 12 18.53 1.09 -2.69
CA SER A 12 17.54 0.04 -2.93
C SER A 12 16.20 0.39 -2.29
N VAL A 13 15.10 0.04 -2.98
CA VAL A 13 13.75 0.18 -2.42
C VAL A 13 13.54 -0.67 -1.16
N LEU A 14 14.28 -1.78 -1.03
CA LEU A 14 14.27 -2.63 0.16
C LEU A 14 15.01 -2.02 1.36
N GLY A 15 15.68 -0.88 1.17
CA GLY A 15 16.27 -0.08 2.25
C GLY A 15 15.30 0.96 2.84
N LEU A 16 14.06 1.02 2.36
CA LEU A 16 13.00 1.88 2.89
C LEU A 16 12.25 1.17 4.03
N ASP A 17 11.60 1.93 4.90
CA ASP A 17 10.77 1.35 5.97
C ASP A 17 9.54 0.62 5.41
N ARG A 18 8.94 1.21 4.37
CA ARG A 18 7.72 0.71 3.72
C ARG A 18 7.67 1.12 2.25
N ILE A 19 6.92 0.35 1.47
CA ILE A 19 6.65 0.60 0.05
C ILE A 19 5.15 0.61 -0.15
N VAL A 20 4.62 1.75 -0.62
CA VAL A 20 3.19 1.97 -0.83
C VAL A 20 2.87 1.82 -2.31
N LEU A 21 1.86 1.00 -2.63
CA LEU A 21 1.56 0.54 -3.98
C LEU A 21 0.08 0.74 -4.29
N PRO A 22 -0.30 1.70 -5.15
CA PRO A 22 -1.63 1.74 -5.75
C PRO A 22 -1.82 0.53 -6.67
N ILE A 23 -2.95 -0.16 -6.55
CA ILE A 23 -3.25 -1.39 -7.28
C ILE A 23 -4.50 -1.17 -8.13
N HIS A 24 -4.38 -1.48 -9.42
CA HIS A 24 -5.50 -1.43 -10.36
C HIS A 24 -6.00 -2.85 -10.65
N GLN A 25 -7.30 -3.09 -10.42
CA GLN A 25 -7.98 -4.37 -10.62
C GLN A 25 -9.16 -4.19 -11.58
N GLY A 26 -8.87 -3.85 -12.84
CA GLY A 26 -9.88 -3.71 -13.89
C GLY A 26 -10.66 -2.39 -13.81
N VAL A 27 -11.64 -2.31 -12.92
CA VAL A 27 -12.44 -1.09 -12.67
C VAL A 27 -12.31 -0.56 -11.24
N HIS A 28 -11.59 -1.30 -10.39
CA HIS A 28 -11.44 -1.00 -8.97
C HIS A 28 -10.00 -0.62 -8.65
N TRP A 29 -9.84 0.35 -7.75
CA TRP A 29 -8.54 0.79 -7.24
C TRP A 29 -8.44 0.48 -5.75
N THR A 30 -7.31 -0.12 -5.37
CA THR A 30 -6.97 -0.42 -3.97
C THR A 30 -5.54 0.02 -3.67
N CYS A 31 -5.10 -0.12 -2.42
CA CYS A 31 -3.74 0.20 -2.01
C CYS A 31 -3.14 -0.97 -1.24
N ALA A 32 -1.89 -1.31 -1.54
CA ALA A 32 -1.11 -2.27 -0.76
C ALA A 32 0.10 -1.58 -0.13
N VAL A 33 0.58 -2.14 0.97
CA VAL A 33 1.82 -1.75 1.63
C VAL A 33 2.67 -2.98 1.87
N VAL A 34 3.91 -2.93 1.42
CA VAL A 34 4.97 -3.82 1.89
C VAL A 34 5.70 -3.10 3.02
N ASP A 35 5.48 -3.55 4.25
CA ASP A 35 6.12 -3.03 5.45
C ASP A 35 7.41 -3.85 5.70
N ILE A 36 8.55 -3.28 5.30
CA ILE A 36 9.85 -3.95 5.38
C ILE A 36 10.30 -4.06 6.85
N GLN A 37 10.08 -2.99 7.62
CA GLN A 37 10.44 -2.95 9.04
C GLN A 37 9.56 -3.90 9.87
N GLY A 38 8.25 -3.86 9.64
CA GLY A 38 7.26 -4.69 10.33
C GLY A 38 7.10 -6.10 9.77
N LYS A 39 7.77 -6.42 8.65
CA LYS A 39 7.70 -7.73 7.95
C LYS A 39 6.26 -8.17 7.69
N ALA A 40 5.51 -7.31 7.00
CA ALA A 40 4.12 -7.55 6.68
C ALA A 40 3.75 -7.03 5.28
N VAL A 41 2.73 -7.63 4.68
CA VAL A 41 2.01 -7.07 3.54
C VAL A 41 0.58 -6.77 3.98
N ARG A 42 0.16 -5.52 3.78
CA ARG A 42 -1.20 -5.06 4.12
C ARG A 42 -1.94 -4.63 2.86
N TYR A 43 -3.20 -5.03 2.73
CA TYR A 43 -4.05 -4.68 1.60
C TYR A 43 -5.26 -3.88 2.09
N TYR A 44 -5.43 -2.69 1.53
CA TYR A 44 -6.44 -1.70 1.89
C TYR A 44 -7.42 -1.53 0.73
N ASP A 45 -8.69 -1.85 1.01
CA ASP A 45 -9.77 -1.77 0.06
C ASP A 45 -10.97 -1.05 0.69
N SER A 46 -11.37 0.08 0.11
CA SER A 46 -12.51 0.89 0.56
C SER A 46 -13.86 0.16 0.45
N LEU A 47 -13.93 -0.95 -0.30
CA LEU A 47 -15.06 -1.87 -0.38
C LEU A 47 -14.91 -3.12 0.52
N MET A 48 -13.87 -3.18 1.36
CA MET A 48 -13.57 -4.28 2.30
C MET A 48 -13.17 -5.62 1.65
N GLY A 49 -12.79 -5.63 0.38
CA GLY A 49 -12.27 -6.82 -0.29
C GLY A 49 -10.92 -7.29 0.25
N GLU A 50 -10.49 -8.44 -0.24
CA GLU A 50 -9.23 -9.08 0.10
C GLU A 50 -8.60 -9.63 -1.18
N ASP A 51 -7.27 -9.55 -1.28
CA ASP A 51 -6.52 -10.17 -2.37
C ASP A 51 -5.28 -10.88 -1.82
N ALA A 52 -5.49 -12.10 -1.31
CA ALA A 52 -4.42 -12.93 -0.78
C ALA A 52 -3.45 -13.41 -1.87
N VAL A 53 -3.87 -13.44 -3.13
CA VAL A 53 -3.00 -13.81 -4.25
C VAL A 53 -2.00 -12.69 -4.50
N LEU A 54 -2.47 -11.44 -4.61
CA LEU A 54 -1.62 -10.27 -4.71
C LEU A 54 -0.67 -10.16 -3.52
N ALA A 55 -1.15 -10.35 -2.29
CA ALA A 55 -0.29 -10.28 -1.11
C ALA A 55 0.86 -11.30 -1.18
N ARG A 56 0.59 -12.54 -1.61
CA ARG A 56 1.65 -13.55 -1.84
C ARG A 56 2.58 -13.19 -2.98
N HIS A 57 2.08 -12.59 -4.06
CA HIS A 57 2.94 -12.09 -5.14
C HIS A 57 3.87 -10.96 -4.66
N LEU A 58 3.41 -10.08 -3.78
CA LEU A 58 4.24 -9.04 -3.18
C LEU A 58 5.33 -9.61 -2.26
N LEU A 59 5.00 -10.60 -1.43
CA LEU A 59 6.01 -11.31 -0.63
C LEU A 59 7.05 -11.98 -1.53
N ARG A 60 6.60 -12.67 -2.59
CA ARG A 60 7.50 -13.27 -3.56
C ARG A 60 8.39 -12.24 -4.24
N TRP A 61 7.83 -11.09 -4.62
CA TRP A 61 8.59 -10.00 -5.20
C TRP A 61 9.69 -9.50 -4.23
N VAL A 62 9.44 -9.41 -2.92
CA VAL A 62 10.49 -9.06 -1.94
C VAL A 62 11.63 -10.07 -1.96
N GLU A 63 11.34 -11.37 -2.01
CA GLU A 63 12.37 -12.41 -2.09
C GLU A 63 13.20 -12.27 -3.38
N ASP A 64 12.52 -12.15 -4.52
CA ASP A 64 13.16 -12.04 -5.83
C ASP A 64 13.99 -10.74 -5.94
N GLU A 65 13.47 -9.60 -5.45
CA GLU A 65 14.15 -8.31 -5.47
C GLU A 65 15.37 -8.30 -4.53
N SER A 66 15.28 -8.94 -3.35
CA SER A 66 16.43 -9.06 -2.44
C SER A 66 17.54 -9.89 -3.07
N ALA A 67 17.18 -11.00 -3.73
CA ALA A 67 18.12 -11.89 -4.38
C ALA A 67 18.83 -11.19 -5.55
N ASP A 68 18.09 -10.39 -6.33
CA ASP A 68 18.65 -9.68 -7.48
C ASP A 68 19.44 -8.43 -7.07
N LYS A 69 18.86 -7.51 -6.29
CA LYS A 69 19.47 -6.19 -6.03
C LYS A 69 20.43 -6.17 -4.86
N LEU A 70 20.15 -6.94 -3.80
CA LEU A 70 20.99 -7.00 -2.60
C LEU A 70 21.97 -8.17 -2.61
N LYS A 71 21.79 -9.12 -3.55
CA LYS A 71 22.53 -10.39 -3.58
C LYS A 71 22.38 -11.18 -2.28
N GLN A 72 21.23 -11.05 -1.63
CA GLN A 72 20.85 -11.75 -0.40
C GLN A 72 19.48 -12.40 -0.61
N ARG A 73 19.24 -13.60 -0.07
CA ARG A 73 17.91 -14.21 -0.12
C ARG A 73 17.19 -13.97 1.19
N TRP A 74 16.22 -13.07 1.18
CA TRP A 74 15.31 -12.90 2.32
C TRP A 74 14.26 -14.01 2.32
N ASP A 75 13.88 -14.47 3.51
CA ASP A 75 12.79 -15.43 3.71
C ASP A 75 11.55 -14.67 4.19
N THR A 76 10.48 -14.72 3.39
CA THR A 76 9.22 -14.04 3.68
C THR A 76 8.13 -14.96 4.24
N SER A 77 8.43 -16.25 4.45
CA SER A 77 7.44 -17.26 4.89
C SER A 77 6.74 -16.94 6.22
N LYS A 78 7.39 -16.15 7.08
CA LYS A 78 6.86 -15.71 8.39
C LYS A 78 6.31 -14.29 8.39
N TRP A 79 6.31 -13.60 7.25
CA TRP A 79 5.77 -12.26 7.16
C TRP A 79 4.25 -12.31 7.28
N ALA A 80 3.66 -11.32 7.94
CA ALA A 80 2.22 -11.25 8.09
C ALA A 80 1.54 -10.84 6.77
N ILE A 81 0.36 -11.39 6.51
CA ILE A 81 -0.56 -10.90 5.47
C ILE A 81 -1.79 -10.38 6.21
N GLU A 82 -2.12 -9.11 6.02
CA GLU A 82 -3.20 -8.44 6.74
C GLU A 82 -4.18 -7.76 5.78
N PHE A 83 -5.47 -7.82 6.13
CA PHE A 83 -6.56 -7.14 5.43
C PHE A 83 -7.31 -6.23 6.42
N PRO A 84 -6.77 -5.04 6.77
CA PRO A 84 -7.39 -4.18 7.76
C PRO A 84 -8.84 -3.81 7.40
N LYS A 85 -9.75 -3.96 8.36
CA LYS A 85 -11.18 -3.64 8.19
C LYS A 85 -11.63 -2.39 8.95
N ASN A 86 -10.84 -1.95 9.92
CA ASN A 86 -11.06 -0.69 10.62
C ASN A 86 -10.46 0.48 9.81
N ILE A 87 -11.01 0.72 8.61
CA ILE A 87 -10.55 1.73 7.67
C ILE A 87 -11.75 2.48 7.06
N PRO A 88 -11.57 3.73 6.59
CA PRO A 88 -12.61 4.47 5.88
C PRO A 88 -13.17 3.69 4.68
N ARG A 89 -14.48 3.79 4.46
CA ARG A 89 -15.20 3.02 3.43
C ARG A 89 -15.85 3.93 2.41
N GLN A 90 -15.77 3.55 1.14
CA GLN A 90 -16.59 4.18 0.12
C GLN A 90 -18.03 3.65 0.21
N ARG A 91 -18.98 4.50 -0.18
CA ARG A 91 -20.43 4.24 -0.20
C ARG A 91 -21.01 4.39 -1.61
N ASN A 92 -20.18 4.62 -2.62
CA ASN A 92 -20.54 4.66 -4.04
C ASN A 92 -19.61 3.74 -4.87
N GLY A 93 -19.80 3.69 -6.19
CA GLY A 93 -19.01 2.86 -7.11
C GLY A 93 -17.86 3.56 -7.82
N CYS A 94 -17.61 4.85 -7.56
CA CYS A 94 -16.66 5.66 -8.35
C CYS A 94 -15.48 6.24 -7.54
N ASP A 95 -15.57 6.28 -6.20
CA ASP A 95 -14.54 6.93 -5.38
C ASP A 95 -13.34 6.03 -5.02
N CYS A 96 -13.31 4.78 -5.48
CA CYS A 96 -12.21 3.84 -5.14
C CYS A 96 -10.81 4.42 -5.44
N GLY A 97 -10.66 5.15 -6.54
CA GLY A 97 -9.40 5.82 -6.89
C GLY A 97 -9.01 6.93 -5.90
N VAL A 98 -9.98 7.69 -5.39
CA VAL A 98 -9.72 8.73 -4.39
C VAL A 98 -9.33 8.10 -3.06
N PHE A 99 -10.05 7.07 -2.62
CA PHE A 99 -9.69 6.30 -1.43
C PHE A 99 -8.30 5.67 -1.53
N ALA A 100 -7.93 5.06 -2.67
CA ALA A 100 -6.61 4.49 -2.88
C ALA A 100 -5.49 5.54 -2.72
N ILE A 101 -5.68 6.76 -3.23
CA ILE A 101 -4.72 7.85 -3.08
C ILE A 101 -4.66 8.34 -1.63
N MET A 102 -5.80 8.47 -0.95
CA MET A 102 -5.83 8.91 0.45
C MET A 102 -5.22 7.88 1.40
N PHE A 103 -5.45 6.59 1.15
CA PHE A 103 -4.71 5.53 1.85
C PHE A 103 -3.21 5.68 1.61
N ALA A 104 -2.79 5.85 0.36
CA ALA A 104 -1.37 5.96 0.02
C ALA A 104 -0.69 7.17 0.70
N ASP A 105 -1.36 8.32 0.74
CA ASP A 105 -0.90 9.54 1.42
C ASP A 105 -0.65 9.28 2.92
N ARG A 106 -1.66 8.75 3.61
CA ARG A 106 -1.60 8.53 5.07
C ARG A 106 -0.64 7.41 5.45
N LEU A 107 -0.60 6.34 4.66
CA LEU A 107 0.35 5.24 4.83
C LEU A 107 1.79 5.69 4.57
N GLY A 108 2.01 6.54 3.57
CA GLY A 108 3.31 7.13 3.24
C GLY A 108 3.82 8.07 4.34
N LEU A 109 2.94 8.86 4.94
CA LEU A 109 3.26 9.73 6.08
C LEU A 109 3.33 8.98 7.42
N GLY A 110 2.81 7.75 7.47
CA GLY A 110 2.73 6.96 8.70
C GLY A 110 1.79 7.54 9.75
N VAL A 111 0.73 8.20 9.31
CA VAL A 111 -0.31 8.78 10.18
C VAL A 111 -1.61 7.98 10.07
N PRO A 112 -2.51 8.06 11.07
CA PRO A 112 -3.81 7.40 11.01
C PRO A 112 -4.67 7.88 9.83
N PHE A 113 -5.67 7.08 9.47
CA PHE A 113 -6.73 7.51 8.58
C PHE A 113 -7.70 8.43 9.33
N ASP A 114 -7.69 9.70 8.96
CA ASP A 114 -8.46 10.81 9.55
C ASP A 114 -9.44 11.39 8.53
N PHE A 115 -10.03 10.52 7.69
CA PHE A 115 -10.99 10.91 6.66
C PHE A 115 -12.15 9.92 6.56
N ASP A 116 -13.30 10.40 6.09
CA ASP A 116 -14.44 9.56 5.73
C ASP A 116 -15.23 10.17 4.57
N GLN A 117 -16.09 9.37 3.95
CA GLN A 117 -17.03 9.87 2.96
C GLN A 117 -18.29 10.46 3.63
N VAL A 118 -18.47 11.76 3.47
CA VAL A 118 -19.62 12.53 3.96
C VAL A 118 -20.36 13.11 2.76
N VAL A 119 -21.55 12.56 2.46
CA VAL A 119 -22.46 13.02 1.38
C VAL A 119 -21.75 13.26 0.04
N GLU A 120 -21.50 12.17 -0.69
CA GLU A 120 -20.84 12.15 -2.03
C GLU A 120 -19.46 12.84 -2.12
N ALA A 121 -18.89 13.30 -1.00
CA ALA A 121 -17.58 13.91 -0.93
C ALA A 121 -16.75 13.28 0.19
N ILE A 122 -15.44 13.23 0.02
CA ILE A 122 -14.53 12.81 1.08
C ILE A 122 -14.06 14.04 1.86
N ARG A 123 -14.07 13.96 3.19
CA ARG A 123 -13.65 15.04 4.09
C ARG A 123 -12.73 14.50 5.18
N TRP A 124 -11.77 15.34 5.58
CA TRP A 124 -10.99 15.14 6.79
C TRP A 124 -11.91 15.32 8.01
N THR A 125 -11.72 14.48 9.02
CA THR A 125 -12.51 14.42 10.26
C THR A 125 -11.68 14.86 11.45
#